data_AF-A0A7K9J1J1-F1
#
_entry.id   AF-A0A7K9J1J1-F1
#
_cell.length_a   1.000
_cell.length_b   1.000
_cell.length_c   1.000
_cell.angle_alpha   90.00
_cell.angle_beta   90.00
_cell.angle_gamma   90.00
#
_symmetry.space_group_name_H-M   'P 1'
#
loop_
_entity.id
_entity.type
_entity.pdbx_description
1 polymer ?
#
loop_
_entity_poly.entity_id
_entity_poly.type
_entity_poly.pdbx_seq_one_letter_code
_entity_poly.pdbx_strand_id
1 'polypeptide(L)'
;PCRSVCQRARDGCEPIMRRYNHSWPESLACDDLPVYDRGVCISPEAIVTDVPEDVKWTDFTQGFMVPDRPLEPDCRSRGQERCRCKKTKPTLSTYLAKNYSYIIHAKVKSVERGNCNEITTVVEVKDILKSSTPIPLSQVPLLTNSSCQCPPLQPKQDVLIMCYEWRSRLMLLDGCLVEKWKDQLNRRFKRWEQRLQEQKRRTARSKNQNSGRSGQSGALKPQTKNTNPLISGPKKAIKVRNGQKEINPKKV
;
A
#
# COMPACT_ATOMS: atom_id res chain seq x y z
N PRO A 1 33.04 -7.28 -27.80
CA PRO A 1 34.14 -7.61 -26.86
C PRO A 1 35.32 -8.18 -27.67
N CYS A 2 36.53 -8.19 -27.12
CA CYS A 2 37.63 -8.90 -27.79
C CYS A 2 37.38 -10.42 -27.78
N ARG A 3 37.97 -11.13 -28.75
CA ARG A 3 37.89 -12.60 -28.85
C ARG A 3 38.29 -13.30 -27.55
N SER A 4 39.32 -12.80 -26.86
CA SER A 4 39.78 -13.32 -25.57
C SER A 4 38.74 -13.21 -24.44
N VAL A 5 37.94 -12.13 -24.43
CA VAL A 5 36.85 -11.94 -23.46
C VAL A 5 35.72 -12.91 -23.74
N CYS A 6 35.35 -13.10 -25.01
CA CYS A 6 34.34 -14.08 -25.40
C CYS A 6 34.75 -15.51 -25.05
N GLN A 7 35.99 -15.90 -25.33
CA GLN A 7 36.51 -17.24 -25.01
C GLN A 7 36.45 -17.52 -23.51
N ARG A 8 36.87 -16.54 -22.68
CA ARG A 8 36.76 -16.67 -21.22
C ARG A 8 35.31 -16.85 -20.74
N ALA A 9 34.36 -16.11 -21.34
CA ALA A 9 32.94 -16.27 -21.04
C ALA A 9 32.40 -17.64 -21.49
N ARG A 10 32.82 -18.10 -22.68
CA ARG A 10 32.49 -19.43 -23.20
C ARG A 10 32.99 -20.54 -22.29
N ASP A 11 34.25 -20.49 -21.88
CA ASP A 11 34.85 -21.50 -21.01
C ASP A 11 34.14 -21.59 -19.64
N GLY A 12 33.69 -20.45 -19.10
CA GLY A 12 32.94 -20.40 -17.84
C GLY A 12 31.47 -20.82 -17.96
N CYS A 13 30.80 -20.47 -19.06
CA CYS A 13 29.35 -20.63 -19.19
C CYS A 13 28.93 -21.85 -20.03
N GLU A 14 29.69 -22.25 -21.04
CA GLU A 14 29.35 -23.38 -21.93
C GLU A 14 29.17 -24.70 -21.14
N PRO A 15 30.01 -25.06 -20.15
CA PRO A 15 29.77 -26.24 -19.32
C PRO A 15 28.46 -26.15 -18.53
N ILE A 16 28.05 -24.95 -18.14
CA ILE A 16 26.79 -24.70 -17.44
C ILE A 16 25.60 -24.85 -18.39
N MET A 17 25.68 -24.28 -19.60
CA MET A 17 24.65 -24.40 -20.63
C MET A 17 24.40 -25.86 -21.00
N ARG A 18 25.47 -26.66 -21.13
CA ARG A 18 25.37 -28.09 -21.44
C ARG A 18 24.61 -28.88 -20.36
N ARG A 19 24.69 -28.48 -19.08
CA ARG A 19 23.90 -29.11 -17.99
C ARG A 19 22.39 -28.97 -18.18
N TYR A 20 21.95 -27.94 -18.92
CA TYR A 20 20.53 -27.69 -19.24
C TYR A 20 20.20 -28.05 -20.69
N ASN A 21 20.99 -28.91 -21.35
CA ASN A 21 20.83 -29.30 -22.76
C ASN A 21 20.87 -28.13 -23.75
N HIS A 22 21.58 -27.07 -23.42
CA HIS A 22 21.86 -25.96 -24.33
C HIS A 22 23.32 -26.01 -24.79
N SER A 23 23.56 -25.87 -26.09
CA SER A 23 24.89 -25.68 -26.64
C SER A 23 25.23 -24.20 -26.75
N TRP A 24 26.53 -23.89 -26.84
CA TRP A 24 26.97 -22.54 -27.16
C TRP A 24 26.41 -22.14 -28.55
N PRO A 25 25.55 -21.12 -28.65
CA PRO A 25 24.88 -20.79 -29.89
C PRO A 25 25.85 -20.14 -30.87
N GLU A 26 25.57 -20.31 -32.16
CA GLU A 26 26.37 -19.72 -33.26
C GLU A 26 26.40 -18.19 -33.19
N SER A 27 25.33 -17.55 -32.70
CA SER A 27 25.29 -16.09 -32.48
C SER A 27 26.27 -15.57 -31.44
N LEU A 28 26.84 -16.46 -30.61
CA LEU A 28 27.88 -16.14 -29.63
C LEU A 28 29.24 -16.71 -30.03
N ALA A 29 29.41 -17.17 -31.28
CA ALA A 29 30.68 -17.70 -31.75
C ALA A 29 31.79 -16.65 -31.59
N CYS A 30 32.87 -17.03 -30.89
CA CYS A 30 33.97 -16.10 -30.62
C CYS A 30 34.87 -15.86 -31.83
N ASP A 31 34.69 -16.61 -32.92
CA ASP A 31 35.57 -16.56 -34.11
C ASP A 31 35.36 -15.31 -34.95
N ASP A 32 34.17 -14.70 -34.88
CA ASP A 32 33.85 -13.46 -35.60
C ASP A 32 34.34 -12.19 -34.87
N LEU A 33 34.92 -12.34 -33.67
CA LEU A 33 35.34 -11.22 -32.84
C LEU A 33 36.79 -10.81 -33.10
N PRO A 34 37.10 -9.50 -33.07
CA PRO A 34 38.46 -9.01 -33.29
C PRO A 34 39.41 -9.37 -32.14
N VAL A 35 40.70 -9.49 -32.50
CA VAL A 35 41.82 -9.59 -31.55
C VAL A 35 42.28 -8.18 -31.16
N TYR A 36 42.79 -8.02 -29.94
CA TYR A 36 43.10 -6.72 -29.35
C TYR A 36 44.22 -5.93 -30.03
N ASP A 37 44.95 -6.53 -30.97
CA ASP A 37 46.13 -5.97 -31.65
C ASP A 37 45.84 -4.66 -32.43
N ARG A 38 44.57 -4.33 -32.69
CA ARG A 38 44.15 -3.12 -33.42
C ARG A 38 43.35 -2.12 -32.59
N GLY A 39 43.15 -2.37 -31.28
CA GLY A 39 42.47 -1.43 -30.37
C GLY A 39 40.97 -1.20 -30.61
N VAL A 40 40.27 -2.06 -31.38
CA VAL A 40 38.85 -1.88 -31.77
C VAL A 40 37.90 -2.74 -30.92
N CYS A 41 38.31 -3.19 -29.74
CA CYS A 41 37.47 -4.02 -28.89
C CYS A 41 37.70 -3.80 -27.40
N ILE A 42 36.64 -4.07 -26.63
CA ILE A 42 36.64 -3.97 -25.16
C ILE A 42 37.54 -5.09 -24.61
N SER A 43 38.64 -4.69 -23.96
CA SER A 43 39.59 -5.59 -23.32
C SER A 43 39.11 -6.00 -21.92
N PRO A 44 39.65 -7.09 -21.34
CA PRO A 44 39.26 -7.56 -20.02
C PRO A 44 39.39 -6.52 -18.91
N GLU A 45 40.34 -5.58 -19.04
CA GLU A 45 40.65 -4.55 -18.05
C GLU A 45 39.62 -3.41 -18.03
N ALA A 46 38.78 -3.30 -19.07
CA ALA A 46 37.71 -2.29 -19.17
C ALA A 46 36.35 -2.82 -18.68
N ILE A 47 36.27 -4.08 -18.23
CA ILE A 47 35.05 -4.65 -17.66
C ILE A 47 34.97 -4.20 -16.21
N VAL A 48 34.01 -3.30 -15.89
CA VAL A 48 33.82 -2.74 -14.55
C VAL A 48 33.62 -3.86 -13.52
N THR A 49 34.61 -4.03 -12.64
CA THR A 49 34.59 -4.99 -11.53
C THR A 49 34.08 -4.39 -10.22
N ASP A 50 33.52 -3.17 -10.26
CA ASP A 50 33.02 -2.44 -9.09
C ASP A 50 31.69 -3.05 -8.60
N VAL A 51 31.76 -4.31 -8.19
CA VAL A 51 30.77 -4.95 -7.33
C VAL A 51 31.26 -4.73 -5.89
N PRO A 52 30.41 -4.23 -4.99
CA PRO A 52 30.77 -4.00 -3.58
C PRO A 52 31.41 -5.24 -2.94
N GLU A 53 32.47 -5.03 -2.13
CA GLU A 53 33.29 -6.08 -1.48
C GLU A 53 32.49 -7.06 -0.57
N ASP A 54 31.22 -6.76 -0.31
CA ASP A 54 30.25 -7.61 0.40
C ASP A 54 29.67 -8.76 -0.44
N VAL A 55 29.95 -8.82 -1.74
CA VAL A 55 29.70 -10.02 -2.57
C VAL A 55 31.00 -10.79 -2.73
N LYS A 56 31.42 -11.44 -1.63
CA LYS A 56 32.58 -12.33 -1.59
C LYS A 56 32.42 -13.39 -2.69
N TRP A 57 33.27 -13.30 -3.71
CA TRP A 57 33.35 -14.23 -4.83
C TRP A 57 33.54 -15.65 -4.30
N THR A 58 32.45 -16.42 -4.16
CA THR A 58 32.54 -17.85 -3.89
C THR A 58 32.96 -18.54 -5.17
N ASP A 59 34.19 -19.04 -5.17
CA ASP A 59 34.78 -19.93 -6.15
C ASP A 59 33.74 -20.95 -6.67
N PHE A 60 33.36 -20.84 -7.95
CA PHE A 60 32.27 -21.63 -8.54
C PHE A 60 32.59 -23.13 -8.70
N THR A 61 33.79 -23.56 -8.30
CA THR A 61 34.24 -24.93 -8.51
C THR A 61 33.91 -25.88 -7.36
N GLN A 62 33.57 -25.38 -6.16
CA GLN A 62 33.48 -26.25 -4.99
C GLN A 62 32.31 -25.87 -4.06
N GLY A 63 31.09 -26.20 -4.48
CA GLY A 63 29.95 -26.10 -3.56
C GLY A 63 28.55 -26.08 -4.16
N PHE A 64 28.38 -26.03 -5.48
CA PHE A 64 27.05 -26.06 -6.09
C PHE A 64 26.55 -27.51 -6.25
N MET A 65 26.20 -28.15 -5.13
CA MET A 65 25.00 -28.99 -5.18
C MET A 65 23.87 -28.05 -5.57
N VAL A 66 23.48 -28.09 -6.84
CA VAL A 66 22.21 -27.53 -7.30
C VAL A 66 21.15 -28.15 -6.38
N PRO A 67 20.44 -27.40 -5.50
CA PRO A 67 19.16 -27.90 -5.07
C PRO A 67 18.34 -27.99 -6.35
N ASP A 68 17.90 -29.19 -6.69
CA ASP A 68 17.11 -29.51 -7.86
C ASP A 68 15.69 -28.92 -7.76
N ARG A 69 15.60 -27.63 -7.45
CA ARG A 69 14.38 -26.88 -7.23
C ARG A 69 14.59 -25.43 -7.65
N PRO A 70 13.62 -24.83 -8.38
CA PRO A 70 13.63 -23.41 -8.64
C PRO A 70 13.83 -22.65 -7.32
N LEU A 71 14.63 -21.57 -7.37
CA LEU A 71 14.58 -20.49 -6.39
C LEU A 71 13.18 -19.81 -6.48
N GLU A 72 12.13 -20.55 -6.16
CA GLU A 72 10.96 -19.96 -5.55
C GLU A 72 11.49 -19.28 -4.28
N PRO A 73 11.21 -17.99 -4.03
CA PRO A 73 11.45 -17.42 -2.72
C PRO A 73 10.81 -18.38 -1.73
N ASP A 74 11.63 -18.98 -0.88
CA ASP A 74 11.23 -20.05 0.02
C ASP A 74 10.32 -19.43 1.10
N CYS A 75 9.07 -19.17 0.73
CA CYS A 75 8.00 -18.76 1.64
C CYS A 75 7.63 -19.88 2.60
N ARG A 76 8.26 -21.05 2.46
CA ARG A 76 8.25 -22.09 3.48
C ARG A 76 9.28 -21.77 4.54
N SER A 77 8.77 -21.28 5.67
CA SER A 77 9.25 -21.66 7.01
C SER A 77 10.23 -20.75 7.74
N ARG A 78 10.43 -19.48 7.36
CA ARG A 78 10.93 -18.45 8.32
C ARG A 78 9.76 -17.72 8.96
N GLY A 79 9.08 -18.44 9.85
CA GLY A 79 7.98 -17.91 10.64
C GLY A 79 6.65 -18.03 9.92
N GLN A 80 5.86 -19.01 10.35
CA GLN A 80 4.42 -18.84 10.50
C GLN A 80 4.18 -17.74 11.57
N GLU A 81 4.76 -16.55 11.37
CA GLU A 81 4.49 -15.32 12.11
C GLU A 81 3.04 -15.01 11.80
N ARG A 82 2.17 -15.55 12.65
CA ARG A 82 0.73 -15.49 12.58
C ARG A 82 0.34 -14.05 12.27
N CYS A 83 -0.11 -13.79 11.04
CA CYS A 83 -0.48 -12.45 10.59
C CYS A 83 -1.34 -11.78 11.67
N ARG A 84 -0.85 -10.69 12.25
CA ARG A 84 -1.52 -9.99 13.35
C ARG A 84 -2.54 -9.01 12.78
N CYS A 85 -3.61 -9.54 12.21
CA CYS A 85 -4.66 -8.72 11.62
C CYS A 85 -5.46 -7.99 12.72
N LYS A 86 -5.72 -6.70 12.53
CA LYS A 86 -6.54 -5.92 13.46
C LYS A 86 -8.02 -6.26 13.27
N LYS A 87 -8.66 -6.78 14.30
CA LYS A 87 -10.11 -7.04 14.29
C LYS A 87 -10.88 -5.74 14.47
N THR A 88 -11.46 -5.25 13.38
CA THR A 88 -12.28 -4.02 13.40
C THR A 88 -13.77 -4.38 13.49
N LYS A 89 -14.47 -3.82 14.48
CA LYS A 89 -15.92 -4.06 14.63
C LYS A 89 -16.74 -3.27 13.59
N PRO A 90 -17.80 -3.88 13.01
CA PRO A 90 -18.74 -3.20 12.14
C PRO A 90 -19.64 -2.26 12.96
N THR A 91 -19.20 -1.01 13.12
CA THR A 91 -19.96 0.05 13.78
C THR A 91 -20.22 1.21 12.83
N LEU A 92 -21.24 2.02 13.12
CA LEU A 92 -21.52 3.23 12.34
C LEU A 92 -20.32 4.19 12.32
N SER A 93 -19.63 4.35 13.44
CA SER A 93 -18.44 5.21 13.53
C SER A 93 -17.34 4.73 12.59
N THR A 94 -17.03 3.42 12.62
CA THR A 94 -16.05 2.81 11.70
C THR A 94 -16.44 3.06 10.24
N TYR A 95 -17.71 2.84 9.91
CA TYR A 95 -18.22 2.98 8.55
C TYR A 95 -18.04 4.40 8.00
N LEU A 96 -18.42 5.41 8.81
CA LEU A 96 -18.31 6.81 8.44
C LEU A 96 -16.85 7.27 8.36
N ALA A 97 -15.99 6.81 9.28
CA ALA A 97 -14.59 7.21 9.33
C ALA A 97 -13.74 6.62 8.20
N LYS A 98 -14.04 5.39 7.76
CA LYS A 98 -13.21 4.66 6.80
C LYS A 98 -13.54 4.97 5.34
N ASN A 99 -14.76 5.40 5.03
CA ASN A 99 -15.19 5.76 3.67
C ASN A 99 -14.81 4.72 2.59
N TYR A 100 -15.25 3.47 2.77
CA TYR A 100 -14.98 2.37 1.84
C TYR A 100 -15.48 2.65 0.42
N SER A 101 -14.71 2.26 -0.60
CA SER A 101 -15.03 2.45 -2.02
C SER A 101 -16.09 1.47 -2.50
N TYR A 102 -16.06 0.23 -2.00
CA TYR A 102 -17.03 -0.80 -2.35
C TYR A 102 -17.44 -1.66 -1.15
N ILE A 103 -18.64 -2.21 -1.24
CA ILE A 103 -19.30 -3.03 -0.23
C ILE A 103 -20.11 -4.09 -0.95
N ILE A 104 -19.67 -5.33 -0.84
CA ILE A 104 -20.23 -6.45 -1.57
C ILE A 104 -20.56 -7.60 -0.62
N HIS A 105 -21.66 -8.29 -0.94
CA HIS A 105 -21.98 -9.62 -0.45
C HIS A 105 -21.36 -10.61 -1.42
N ALA A 106 -20.44 -11.44 -0.94
CA ALA A 106 -19.75 -12.38 -1.80
C ALA A 106 -19.46 -13.71 -1.10
N LYS A 107 -19.38 -14.77 -1.90
CA LYS A 107 -18.97 -16.10 -1.45
C LYS A 107 -17.52 -16.35 -1.89
N VAL A 108 -16.65 -16.68 -0.94
CA VAL A 108 -15.24 -16.98 -1.22
C VAL A 108 -15.15 -18.31 -1.98
N LYS A 109 -14.51 -18.32 -3.14
CA LYS A 109 -14.30 -19.53 -3.96
C LYS A 109 -12.93 -20.14 -3.69
N SER A 110 -11.87 -19.37 -3.95
CA SER A 110 -10.48 -19.79 -3.77
C SER A 110 -9.64 -18.66 -3.18
N VAL A 111 -8.53 -19.04 -2.57
CA VAL A 111 -7.47 -18.15 -2.11
C VAL A 111 -6.19 -18.68 -2.73
N GLU A 112 -5.66 -17.95 -3.70
CA GLU A 112 -4.46 -18.30 -4.45
C GLU A 112 -3.32 -17.42 -3.96
N ARG A 113 -2.24 -18.05 -3.48
CA ARG A 113 -1.01 -17.35 -3.11
C ARG A 113 -0.08 -17.39 -4.31
N GLY A 114 0.24 -16.22 -4.85
CA GLY A 114 1.24 -16.07 -5.90
C GLY A 114 2.65 -16.06 -5.33
N ASN A 115 3.54 -15.33 -6.00
CA ASN A 115 4.99 -15.27 -5.76
C ASN A 115 5.34 -14.48 -4.47
N CYS A 116 4.93 -15.01 -3.32
CA CYS A 116 5.19 -14.53 -1.96
C CYS A 116 4.59 -13.17 -1.55
N ASN A 117 4.46 -12.20 -2.46
CA ASN A 117 3.98 -10.84 -2.14
C ASN A 117 2.59 -10.52 -2.71
N GLU A 118 1.93 -11.49 -3.33
CA GLU A 118 0.61 -11.31 -3.92
C GLU A 118 -0.31 -12.46 -3.52
N ILE A 119 -1.49 -12.12 -2.98
CA ILE A 119 -2.55 -13.08 -2.69
C ILE A 119 -3.80 -12.63 -3.44
N THR A 120 -4.31 -13.52 -4.27
CA THR A 120 -5.53 -13.33 -5.04
C THR A 120 -6.65 -14.14 -4.41
N THR A 121 -7.66 -13.46 -3.88
CA THR A 121 -8.86 -14.12 -3.36
C THR A 121 -9.96 -14.03 -4.41
N VAL A 122 -10.36 -15.16 -4.97
CA VAL A 122 -11.47 -15.21 -5.93
C VAL A 122 -12.77 -15.31 -5.15
N VAL A 123 -13.67 -14.35 -5.39
CA VAL A 123 -15.00 -14.31 -4.77
C VAL A 123 -16.08 -14.28 -5.84
N GLU A 124 -17.20 -14.93 -5.56
CA GLU A 124 -18.42 -14.84 -6.36
C GLU A 124 -19.34 -13.80 -5.74
N VAL A 125 -19.57 -12.70 -6.47
CA VAL A 125 -20.39 -11.58 -6.01
C VAL A 125 -21.86 -11.96 -6.11
N LYS A 126 -22.58 -11.88 -4.98
CA LYS A 126 -24.02 -12.16 -4.89
C LYS A 126 -24.86 -10.88 -4.90
N ASP A 127 -24.42 -9.85 -4.19
CA ASP A 127 -25.11 -8.56 -4.09
C ASP A 127 -24.09 -7.42 -3.91
N ILE A 128 -24.44 -6.24 -4.41
CA ILE A 128 -23.60 -5.04 -4.38
C ILE A 128 -24.35 -3.96 -3.63
N LEU A 129 -23.92 -3.69 -2.40
CA LEU A 129 -24.57 -2.70 -1.54
C LEU A 129 -24.06 -1.28 -1.82
N LYS A 130 -22.78 -1.15 -2.16
CA LYS A 130 -22.15 0.12 -2.54
C LYS A 130 -21.00 -0.18 -3.49
N SER A 131 -20.85 0.58 -4.55
CA SER A 131 -19.65 0.52 -5.38
C SER A 131 -19.36 1.89 -5.98
N SER A 132 -18.07 2.22 -6.08
CA SER A 132 -17.61 3.45 -6.77
C SER A 132 -17.45 3.19 -8.27
N THR A 133 -17.15 1.95 -8.64
CA THR A 133 -17.07 1.45 -10.01
C THR A 133 -18.08 0.31 -10.24
N PRO A 134 -18.43 0.02 -11.51
CA PRO A 134 -19.29 -1.12 -11.82
C PRO A 134 -18.56 -2.43 -11.54
N ILE A 135 -19.10 -3.22 -10.61
CA ILE A 135 -18.60 -4.57 -10.28
C ILE A 135 -19.58 -5.58 -10.90
N PRO A 136 -19.12 -6.57 -11.68
CA PRO A 136 -20.02 -7.58 -12.23
C PRO A 136 -20.51 -8.55 -11.14
N LEU A 137 -21.74 -9.04 -11.27
CA LEU A 137 -22.30 -10.12 -10.44
C LEU A 137 -21.77 -11.48 -10.89
N SER A 138 -20.45 -11.63 -10.87
CA SER A 138 -19.72 -12.80 -11.32
C SER A 138 -18.57 -13.12 -10.36
N GLN A 139 -17.68 -14.01 -10.79
CA GLN A 139 -16.41 -14.20 -10.10
C GLN A 139 -15.51 -13.00 -10.35
N VAL A 140 -14.97 -12.43 -9.27
CA VAL A 140 -14.03 -11.31 -9.31
C VAL A 140 -12.83 -11.58 -8.41
N PRO A 141 -11.61 -11.22 -8.83
CA PRO A 141 -10.42 -11.34 -8.00
C PRO A 141 -10.31 -10.13 -7.05
N LEU A 142 -10.04 -10.41 -5.78
CA LEU A 142 -9.62 -9.42 -4.80
C LEU A 142 -8.11 -9.54 -4.59
N LEU A 143 -7.38 -8.45 -4.82
CA LEU A 143 -5.91 -8.45 -4.79
C LEU A 143 -5.38 -7.96 -3.44
N THR A 144 -4.45 -8.72 -2.87
CA THR A 144 -3.70 -8.37 -1.66
C THR A 144 -2.23 -8.26 -2.02
N ASN A 145 -1.64 -7.07 -1.88
CA ASN A 145 -0.21 -6.85 -2.12
C ASN A 145 0.61 -7.05 -0.83
N SER A 146 0.48 -8.24 -0.24
CA SER A 146 1.28 -8.68 0.89
C SER A 146 1.24 -10.19 1.03
N SER A 147 2.30 -10.75 1.63
CA SER A 147 2.36 -12.17 2.02
C SER A 147 1.33 -12.57 3.09
N CYS A 148 0.76 -11.59 3.78
CA CYS A 148 -0.30 -11.76 4.77
C CYS A 148 -1.65 -11.34 4.22
N GLN A 149 -2.63 -12.25 4.29
CA GLN A 149 -4.02 -11.93 3.98
C GLN A 149 -4.76 -11.47 5.24
N CYS A 150 -4.90 -10.15 5.38
CA CYS A 150 -5.67 -9.52 6.44
C CYS A 150 -6.80 -8.68 5.81
N PRO A 151 -8.08 -8.93 6.19
CA PRO A 151 -8.58 -9.95 7.10
C PRO A 151 -8.50 -11.39 6.54
N PRO A 152 -8.36 -12.42 7.41
CA PRO A 152 -8.28 -13.81 6.97
C PRO A 152 -9.62 -14.30 6.42
N LEU A 153 -9.62 -14.77 5.17
CA LEU A 153 -10.77 -15.43 4.53
C LEU A 153 -10.47 -16.91 4.31
N GLN A 154 -11.51 -17.73 4.33
CA GLN A 154 -11.44 -19.13 3.95
C GLN A 154 -12.39 -19.42 2.79
N PRO A 155 -12.05 -20.38 1.90
CA PRO A 155 -12.96 -20.87 0.88
C PRO A 155 -14.31 -21.28 1.44
N LYS A 156 -15.36 -21.17 0.62
CA LYS A 156 -16.76 -21.51 0.93
C LYS A 156 -17.42 -20.63 2.00
N GLN A 157 -16.76 -19.57 2.48
CA GLN A 157 -17.36 -18.61 3.40
C GLN A 157 -18.28 -17.64 2.66
N ASP A 158 -19.42 -17.36 3.27
CA ASP A 158 -20.35 -16.32 2.84
C ASP A 158 -20.12 -15.06 3.70
N VAL A 159 -19.68 -13.97 3.07
CA VAL A 159 -19.12 -12.80 3.76
C VAL A 159 -19.63 -11.48 3.17
N LEU A 160 -19.68 -10.47 4.03
CA LEU A 160 -19.74 -9.08 3.63
C LEU A 160 -18.32 -8.49 3.64
N ILE A 161 -17.93 -7.86 2.53
CA ILE A 161 -16.61 -7.24 2.36
C ILE A 161 -16.81 -5.74 2.11
N MET A 162 -16.20 -4.91 2.96
CA MET A 162 -16.11 -3.46 2.78
C MET A 162 -14.64 -3.08 2.60
N CYS A 163 -14.28 -2.54 1.44
CA CYS A 163 -12.87 -2.28 1.14
C CYS A 163 -12.70 -1.19 0.07
N TYR A 164 -11.49 -1.09 -0.47
CA TYR A 164 -11.04 0.01 -1.32
C TYR A 164 -10.66 -0.48 -2.70
N GLU A 165 -10.86 0.39 -3.67
CA GLU A 165 -10.44 0.17 -5.04
C GLU A 165 -9.12 0.89 -5.30
N TRP A 166 -8.24 0.30 -6.10
CA TRP A 166 -7.02 0.93 -6.59
C TRP A 166 -6.85 0.68 -8.08
N ARG A 167 -6.78 1.75 -8.89
CA ARG A 167 -6.62 1.68 -10.36
C ARG A 167 -7.59 0.69 -11.02
N SER A 168 -8.89 0.76 -10.67
CA SER A 168 -9.92 -0.14 -11.20
C SER A 168 -9.77 -1.61 -10.82
N ARG A 169 -8.97 -1.92 -9.79
CA ARG A 169 -8.85 -3.24 -9.19
C ARG A 169 -9.41 -3.24 -7.78
N LEU A 170 -10.16 -4.29 -7.44
CA LEU A 170 -10.68 -4.48 -6.09
C LEU A 170 -9.54 -5.01 -5.21
N MET A 171 -9.18 -4.24 -4.19
CA MET A 171 -8.10 -4.62 -3.28
C MET A 171 -8.68 -5.26 -2.02
N LEU A 172 -7.93 -6.13 -1.36
CA LEU A 172 -8.20 -6.59 0.01
C LEU A 172 -7.01 -6.18 0.89
N LEU A 173 -7.21 -5.17 1.73
CA LEU A 173 -6.16 -4.56 2.55
C LEU A 173 -6.45 -4.74 4.05
N ASP A 174 -5.45 -4.58 4.93
CA ASP A 174 -5.61 -4.68 6.40
C ASP A 174 -6.65 -3.69 6.96
N GLY A 175 -6.89 -2.58 6.27
CA GLY A 175 -7.92 -1.60 6.62
C GLY A 175 -9.36 -2.00 6.28
N CYS A 176 -9.56 -3.18 5.70
CA CYS A 176 -10.85 -3.63 5.19
C CYS A 176 -11.65 -4.38 6.24
N LEU A 177 -12.97 -4.29 6.12
CA LEU A 177 -13.88 -4.93 7.03
C LEU A 177 -14.47 -6.16 6.34
N VAL A 178 -14.26 -7.31 6.97
CA VAL A 178 -14.78 -8.59 6.53
C VAL A 178 -15.53 -9.21 7.70
N GLU A 179 -16.81 -9.51 7.47
CA GLU A 179 -17.67 -10.16 8.44
C GLU A 179 -18.49 -11.26 7.78
N LYS A 180 -18.86 -12.28 8.56
CA LYS A 180 -19.77 -13.32 8.06
C LYS A 180 -21.10 -12.68 7.68
N TRP A 181 -21.65 -13.06 6.52
CA TRP A 181 -22.91 -12.51 6.05
C TRP A 181 -24.03 -12.80 7.06
N LYS A 182 -24.79 -11.74 7.39
CA LYS A 182 -25.97 -11.78 8.25
C LYS A 182 -26.97 -10.74 7.77
N ASP A 183 -28.24 -11.11 7.60
CA ASP A 183 -29.27 -10.18 7.13
C ASP A 183 -29.47 -8.97 8.06
N GLN A 184 -29.25 -9.18 9.37
CA GLN A 184 -29.26 -8.09 10.35
C GLN A 184 -28.21 -7.01 10.04
N LEU A 185 -27.06 -7.42 9.50
CA LEU A 185 -25.97 -6.52 9.18
C LEU A 185 -26.27 -5.73 7.89
N ASN A 186 -26.91 -6.35 6.89
CA ASN A 186 -27.45 -5.64 5.73
C ASN A 186 -28.48 -4.56 6.14
N ARG A 187 -29.43 -4.91 7.02
CA ARG A 187 -30.40 -3.92 7.56
C ARG A 187 -29.71 -2.80 8.37
N ARG A 188 -28.61 -3.08 9.05
CA ARG A 188 -27.81 -2.04 9.73
C ARG A 188 -27.11 -1.14 8.73
N PHE A 189 -26.51 -1.70 7.70
CA PHE A 189 -25.83 -0.96 6.64
C PHE A 189 -26.77 0.04 5.95
N LYS A 190 -27.95 -0.42 5.50
CA LYS A 190 -28.96 0.46 4.87
C LYS A 190 -29.33 1.65 5.77
N ARG A 191 -29.45 1.44 7.09
CA ARG A 191 -29.68 2.50 8.07
C ARG A 191 -28.48 3.45 8.22
N TRP A 192 -27.25 2.94 8.16
CA TRP A 192 -26.05 3.76 8.20
C TRP A 192 -25.92 4.66 6.98
N GLU A 193 -26.26 4.14 5.81
CA GLU A 193 -26.25 4.90 4.56
C GLU A 193 -27.29 6.02 4.55
N GLN A 194 -28.52 5.75 5.01
CA GLN A 194 -29.55 6.77 5.21
C GLN A 194 -29.06 7.90 6.14
N ARG A 195 -28.39 7.56 7.26
CA ARG A 195 -27.82 8.56 8.18
C ARG A 195 -26.70 9.38 7.53
N LEU A 196 -25.85 8.75 6.72
CA LEU A 196 -24.78 9.44 5.99
C LEU A 196 -25.36 10.45 4.97
N GLN A 197 -26.42 10.06 4.25
CA GLN A 197 -27.10 10.96 3.31
C GLN A 197 -27.75 12.15 4.03
N GLU A 198 -28.41 11.91 5.16
CA GLU A 198 -29.01 12.98 5.97
C GLU A 198 -27.96 13.96 6.51
N GLN A 199 -26.81 13.47 6.99
CA GLN A 199 -25.69 14.33 7.41
C GLN A 199 -25.16 15.18 6.26
N LYS A 200 -24.93 14.60 5.07
CA LYS A 200 -24.51 15.35 3.88
C LYS A 200 -25.51 16.44 3.51
N ARG A 201 -26.81 16.14 3.57
CA ARG A 201 -27.89 17.11 3.31
C ARG A 201 -27.89 18.27 4.32
N ARG A 202 -27.67 17.98 5.61
CA ARG A 202 -27.56 19.01 6.67
C ARG A 202 -26.34 19.90 6.48
N THR A 203 -25.18 19.32 6.19
CA THR A 203 -23.94 20.08 5.94
C THR A 203 -24.07 20.96 4.70
N ALA A 204 -24.72 20.48 3.64
CA ALA A 204 -25.01 21.27 2.45
C ALA A 204 -25.93 22.46 2.74
N ARG A 205 -27.00 22.26 3.54
CA ARG A 205 -27.89 23.34 3.98
C ARG A 205 -27.16 24.40 4.81
N SER A 206 -26.29 23.99 5.74
CA SER A 206 -25.49 24.94 6.55
C SER A 206 -24.49 25.74 5.70
N LYS A 207 -23.84 25.11 4.71
CA LYS A 207 -22.96 25.82 3.75
C LYS A 207 -23.71 26.87 2.93
N ASN A 208 -24.93 26.58 2.49
CA ASN A 208 -25.75 27.54 1.75
C ASN A 208 -26.23 28.70 2.62
N GLN A 209 -26.50 28.47 3.92
CA GLN A 209 -26.88 29.55 4.84
C GLN A 209 -25.69 30.46 5.20
N ASN A 210 -24.48 29.91 5.34
CA ASN A 210 -23.28 30.71 5.65
C ASN A 210 -22.73 31.49 4.44
N SER A 211 -22.93 31.00 3.20
CA SER A 211 -22.60 31.76 1.98
C SER A 211 -23.57 32.93 1.73
N GLY A 212 -24.85 32.77 2.07
CA GLY A 212 -25.82 33.87 2.02
C GLY A 212 -25.56 35.00 3.03
N ARG A 213 -24.81 34.74 4.10
CA ARG A 213 -24.51 35.73 5.16
C ARG A 213 -23.21 36.52 4.94
N SER A 214 -22.37 36.12 3.98
CA SER A 214 -21.16 36.89 3.57
C SER A 214 -21.45 37.93 2.48
N GLY A 215 -22.68 38.02 1.97
CA GLY A 215 -23.09 38.98 0.95
C GLY A 215 -23.72 40.28 1.49
N GLN A 216 -23.78 40.48 2.80
CA GLN A 216 -24.43 41.64 3.41
C GLN A 216 -23.50 42.36 4.40
N SER A 217 -22.34 42.78 3.91
CA SER A 217 -21.58 43.86 4.56
C SER A 217 -22.31 45.17 4.26
N GLY A 218 -23.09 45.63 5.24
CA GLY A 218 -23.80 46.90 5.20
C GLY A 218 -22.84 48.07 4.94
N ALA A 219 -23.30 49.01 4.11
CA ALA A 219 -22.61 50.23 3.75
C ALA A 219 -22.17 51.03 5.00
N LEU A 220 -20.87 51.31 5.08
CA LEU A 220 -20.28 52.29 5.98
C LEU A 220 -20.63 53.71 5.49
N LYS A 221 -21.30 54.51 6.32
CA LYS A 221 -21.48 55.95 6.11
C LYS A 221 -20.14 56.70 6.38
N PRO A 222 -19.88 57.84 5.71
CA PRO A 222 -18.60 58.54 5.78
C PRO A 222 -18.45 59.36 7.06
N GLN A 223 -17.19 59.48 7.51
CA GLN A 223 -16.75 60.21 8.69
C GLN A 223 -16.76 61.74 8.51
N THR A 224 -17.00 62.44 9.62
CA THR A 224 -16.54 63.82 9.83
C THR A 224 -15.57 63.85 11.01
N LYS A 225 -14.38 64.41 10.78
CA LYS A 225 -13.28 64.62 11.73
C LYS A 225 -13.50 65.92 12.50
N ASN A 226 -13.07 65.96 13.77
CA ASN A 226 -12.43 67.14 14.37
C ASN A 226 -11.54 66.77 15.59
N THR A 227 -10.22 66.85 15.34
CA THR A 227 -9.10 67.45 16.11
C THR A 227 -9.12 67.56 17.66
N ASN A 228 -8.29 66.70 18.33
CA ASN A 228 -7.25 66.88 19.39
C ASN A 228 -7.34 67.96 20.52
N PRO A 229 -6.51 67.91 21.62
CA PRO A 229 -6.02 66.80 22.48
C PRO A 229 -5.86 67.14 24.02
N LEU A 230 -5.33 66.17 24.81
CA LEU A 230 -4.36 66.29 25.95
C LEU A 230 -4.79 66.32 27.47
N ILE A 231 -4.08 65.47 28.26
CA ILE A 231 -3.51 65.60 29.64
C ILE A 231 -4.18 65.01 30.91
N SER A 232 -3.32 64.25 31.63
CA SER A 232 -3.27 63.88 33.08
C SER A 232 -4.29 62.86 33.61
N GLY A 233 -3.98 61.90 34.48
CA GLY A 233 -2.84 61.59 35.35
C GLY A 233 -3.18 60.30 36.16
N PRO A 234 -2.28 59.80 37.04
CA PRO A 234 -2.12 58.37 37.33
C PRO A 234 -2.55 57.91 38.75
N LYS A 235 -2.37 56.60 39.05
CA LYS A 235 -2.27 55.87 40.36
C LYS A 235 -3.44 54.90 40.59
N LYS A 236 -3.32 53.70 41.20
CA LYS A 236 -2.30 52.98 42.00
C LYS A 236 -2.76 51.49 42.05
N ALA A 237 -1.88 50.49 41.84
CA ALA A 237 -1.14 49.70 42.84
C ALA A 237 -1.93 48.49 43.40
N ILE A 238 -1.48 47.23 43.21
CA ILE A 238 -0.84 46.29 44.20
C ILE A 238 -1.39 44.89 43.82
N LYS A 239 -0.73 43.71 43.84
CA LYS A 239 0.60 43.23 44.24
C LYS A 239 0.88 41.94 43.47
N VAL A 240 2.17 41.74 43.18
CA VAL A 240 2.88 40.52 42.77
C VAL A 240 2.74 39.39 43.81
N ARG A 241 2.68 38.11 43.40
CA ARG A 241 3.75 37.11 43.64
C ARG A 241 3.53 35.73 42.97
N ASN A 242 4.51 35.36 42.13
CA ASN A 242 5.12 34.05 41.79
C ASN A 242 4.55 32.80 42.49
N GLY A 243 4.28 31.68 41.80
CA GLY A 243 5.29 30.77 41.17
C GLY A 243 5.81 29.80 42.25
N GLN A 244 5.94 28.48 42.12
CA GLN A 244 5.98 27.54 40.99
C GLN A 244 5.95 26.11 41.60
N LYS A 245 5.48 25.10 40.83
CA LYS A 245 5.93 23.69 40.75
C LYS A 245 6.21 22.82 42.01
N GLU A 246 5.60 21.63 42.04
CA GLU A 246 6.22 20.28 41.95
C GLU A 246 5.14 19.20 42.27
N ILE A 247 4.80 18.33 41.30
CA ILE A 247 5.12 16.89 41.24
C ILE A 247 4.62 16.07 42.45
N ASN A 248 3.73 15.10 42.19
CA ASN A 248 3.38 14.06 43.15
C ASN A 248 3.09 12.72 42.42
N PRO A 249 3.83 11.63 42.69
CA PRO A 249 3.50 10.29 42.21
C PRO A 249 2.65 9.55 43.25
N LYS A 250 1.55 8.90 42.82
CA LYS A 250 0.73 8.04 43.68
C LYS A 250 1.14 6.57 43.53
N LYS A 251 1.50 5.97 44.67
CA LYS A 251 1.53 4.53 44.94
C LYS A 251 0.32 4.19 45.81
N VAL A 252 -0.39 3.13 45.49
CA VAL A 252 -0.82 1.96 46.32
C VAL A 252 -1.78 1.16 45.47
#